data_AF-A0A168JZK1-F1
#
_entry.id   AF-A0A168JZK1-F1
#
_cell.length_a   1.000
_cell.length_b   1.000
_cell.length_c   1.000
_cell.angle_alpha   90.00
_cell.angle_beta   90.00
_cell.angle_gamma   90.00
#
_symmetry.space_group_name_H-M   'P 1'
#
loop_
_entity.id
_entity.type
_entity.pdbx_description
1 polymer ?
#
loop_
_entity_poly.entity_id
_entity_poly.type
_entity_poly.pdbx_seq_one_letter_code
_entity_poly.pdbx_strand_id
1 'polypeptide(L)'
;MFLPLYRLTKYHHQSRVACRGYELPPPSADGGAHAAVSSVDIAAVRRQKQQKRGGVSAEIEPPSWDYLEGIRYYFEVVRPGRVSDKGTGFNDPPFHSSTWNRTAFLGQIVCDQLSKASKARGKLLRAGEDPAFEPSWARYSRNMVDAIETVNQKIRDEALYPNEAPAFMAIRHLLVLDLYLRRVLWRAHLRGTLAYIQHRGGIEEVLKLKQGPLYVNFAVENIIHANTTSPAKQQLEGLEDFTDEQLKGSLSNACFAPCPLELYPLMVHITRLRVSVADNRQLPRASLALKVQDMFNTTWHFDPDEWAESDSWHGEVEVGRVYGRVFPIAIRLYGILTLPASALIAWATSSAEIKLAHATLTGHNIVESLRIQHREELLALLRKNWGAVKYKPALVWPLLVAGVAVVDGAAEDRQFVEDCLDTILAMPITACSFITVVDKLRAFWRSGNTEWEDCWDEPTVGSA
;
A
#
# COMPACT_ATOMS: atom_id res chain seq x y z
N MET A 1 -6.57 9.62 -15.18
CA MET A 1 -5.48 8.62 -15.08
C MET A 1 -6.15 7.25 -15.32
N PHE A 2 -5.56 6.09 -14.98
CA PHE A 2 -6.31 4.82 -14.95
C PHE A 2 -7.19 4.63 -13.70
N LEU A 3 -7.27 5.70 -12.91
CA LEU A 3 -8.35 6.10 -12.00
C LEU A 3 -8.80 7.52 -12.46
N PRO A 4 -10.07 7.93 -12.25
CA PRO A 4 -10.62 9.16 -12.81
C PRO A 4 -9.94 10.44 -12.31
N LEU A 5 -10.08 11.53 -13.07
CA LEU A 5 -9.55 12.87 -12.74
C LEU A 5 -10.49 13.96 -13.29
N TYR A 6 -10.76 14.99 -12.49
CA TYR A 6 -11.19 16.31 -12.96
C TYR A 6 -9.95 17.24 -13.09
N ARG A 7 -10.10 18.50 -13.56
CA ARG A 7 -9.21 19.09 -14.60
C ARG A 7 -8.38 20.37 -14.27
N LEU A 8 -7.09 20.36 -14.68
CA LEU A 8 -6.25 21.40 -15.38
C LEU A 8 -6.03 22.80 -14.72
N THR A 9 -5.16 23.77 -15.12
CA THR A 9 -3.79 23.97 -15.71
C THR A 9 -3.39 25.48 -15.44
N LYS A 10 -2.23 26.13 -15.73
CA LYS A 10 -1.06 25.98 -16.65
C LYS A 10 0.06 27.05 -16.37
N TYR A 11 1.24 26.94 -17.03
CA TYR A 11 2.26 27.99 -17.37
C TYR A 11 3.15 28.63 -16.26
N HIS A 12 4.46 28.96 -16.45
CA HIS A 12 5.55 28.55 -17.37
C HIS A 12 6.94 29.08 -16.86
N HIS A 13 8.05 28.83 -17.58
CA HIS A 13 9.46 29.34 -17.43
C HIS A 13 10.48 28.72 -16.41
N GLN A 14 11.61 28.24 -16.97
CA GLN A 14 12.58 27.28 -16.39
C GLN A 14 13.55 27.81 -15.31
N SER A 15 14.05 26.91 -14.45
CA SER A 15 15.33 27.03 -13.72
C SER A 15 16.09 25.68 -13.66
N ARG A 16 17.37 25.68 -13.27
CA ARG A 16 18.25 24.48 -13.28
C ARG A 16 18.79 24.14 -11.88
N VAL A 17 18.27 23.07 -11.28
CA VAL A 17 18.90 22.30 -10.19
C VAL A 17 18.75 20.81 -10.50
N ALA A 18 19.66 19.96 -9.99
CA ALA A 18 19.61 18.51 -10.14
C ALA A 18 19.77 17.82 -8.78
N CYS A 19 18.78 17.01 -8.38
CA CYS A 19 18.76 16.32 -7.10
C CYS A 19 19.66 15.07 -7.11
N ARG A 20 20.60 14.97 -6.16
CA ARG A 20 21.46 13.79 -5.94
C ARG A 20 20.79 12.74 -5.05
N GLY A 21 19.54 12.38 -5.36
CA GLY A 21 18.71 11.50 -4.51
C GLY A 21 18.90 9.99 -4.71
N TYR A 22 19.88 9.57 -5.52
CA TYR A 22 20.12 8.17 -5.87
C TYR A 22 21.48 7.69 -5.36
N GLU A 23 21.58 7.45 -4.06
CA GLU A 23 22.68 6.68 -3.48
C GLU A 23 22.18 5.25 -3.17
N LEU A 24 22.90 4.26 -3.69
CA LEU A 24 22.68 2.85 -3.37
C LEU A 24 23.33 2.54 -2.01
N PRO A 25 22.74 1.67 -1.17
CA PRO A 25 23.32 1.33 0.13
C PRO A 25 24.71 0.67 -0.03
N PRO A 26 25.67 0.95 0.88
CA PRO A 26 27.01 0.40 0.80
C PRO A 26 27.02 -1.12 1.10
N PRO A 27 27.89 -1.91 0.43
CA PRO A 27 27.87 -3.37 0.53
C PRO A 27 28.75 -3.90 1.68
N SER A 28 28.18 -4.03 2.88
CA SER A 28 28.75 -4.82 3.98
C SER A 28 27.72 -5.11 5.09
N ALA A 29 27.83 -6.19 5.88
CA ALA A 29 28.46 -7.49 5.62
C ALA A 29 27.96 -8.50 6.66
N ASP A 30 27.16 -9.49 6.25
CA ASP A 30 27.09 -10.79 6.91
C ASP A 30 26.55 -11.86 5.93
N GLY A 31 26.94 -13.11 6.11
CA GLY A 31 26.84 -14.14 5.06
C GLY A 31 25.57 -15.00 5.11
N GLY A 32 24.69 -14.89 4.10
CA GLY A 32 23.53 -15.78 3.97
C GLY A 32 22.66 -15.56 2.73
N ALA A 33 22.95 -16.28 1.63
CA ALA A 33 22.02 -16.61 0.55
C ALA A 33 21.23 -15.49 -0.20
N HIS A 34 21.59 -14.20 -0.13
CA HIS A 34 20.97 -13.15 -0.96
C HIS A 34 21.81 -12.79 -2.21
N ALA A 35 21.54 -13.48 -3.32
CA ALA A 35 22.11 -13.15 -4.64
C ALA A 35 21.39 -11.93 -5.29
N ALA A 36 21.59 -10.74 -4.72
CA ALA A 36 20.94 -9.50 -5.16
C ALA A 36 21.90 -8.55 -5.90
N VAL A 37 21.66 -8.38 -7.21
CA VAL A 37 21.89 -7.16 -8.01
C VAL A 37 23.22 -6.42 -7.82
N SER A 38 24.21 -6.70 -8.68
CA SER A 38 25.20 -5.70 -9.07
C SER A 38 25.75 -5.91 -10.49
N SER A 39 24.98 -5.48 -11.48
CA SER A 39 25.45 -4.82 -12.71
C SER A 39 24.30 -4.64 -13.70
N VAL A 40 24.20 -3.44 -14.29
CA VAL A 40 23.73 -3.34 -15.68
C VAL A 40 24.92 -3.79 -16.52
N ASP A 41 24.86 -4.96 -17.15
CA ASP A 41 25.97 -5.43 -17.97
C ASP A 41 26.08 -4.63 -19.28
N ILE A 42 26.86 -3.55 -19.21
CA ILE A 42 27.20 -2.69 -20.34
C ILE A 42 27.97 -3.49 -21.43
N ALA A 43 28.63 -4.59 -21.09
CA ALA A 43 29.23 -5.50 -22.07
C ALA A 43 28.18 -6.35 -22.79
N ALA A 44 27.14 -6.86 -22.12
CA ALA A 44 26.00 -7.51 -22.79
C ALA A 44 25.28 -6.56 -23.76
N VAL A 45 25.03 -5.31 -23.34
CA VAL A 45 24.44 -4.26 -24.21
C VAL A 45 25.35 -3.95 -25.41
N ARG A 46 26.69 -3.99 -25.24
CA ARG A 46 27.65 -3.86 -26.35
C ARG A 46 27.69 -5.09 -27.26
N ARG A 47 27.58 -6.31 -26.72
CA ARG A 47 27.54 -7.57 -27.51
C ARG A 47 26.32 -7.60 -28.44
N GLN A 48 25.13 -7.22 -27.96
CA GLN A 48 23.95 -7.07 -28.81
C GLN A 48 24.17 -6.08 -29.98
N LYS A 49 24.92 -4.98 -29.77
CA LYS A 49 25.26 -4.03 -30.84
C LYS A 49 26.27 -4.57 -31.86
N GLN A 50 27.07 -5.58 -31.54
CA GLN A 50 28.01 -6.20 -32.48
C GLN A 50 27.43 -7.42 -33.22
N GLN A 51 26.47 -8.15 -32.63
CA GLN A 51 25.87 -9.32 -33.27
C GLN A 51 24.80 -9.00 -34.34
N LYS A 52 24.32 -7.76 -34.46
CA LYS A 52 23.48 -7.33 -35.61
C LYS A 52 24.29 -7.08 -36.89
N ARG A 53 24.97 -8.13 -37.37
CA ARG A 53 25.56 -8.25 -38.73
C ARG A 53 25.25 -9.62 -39.36
N GLY A 54 24.00 -10.06 -39.21
CA GLY A 54 23.39 -11.16 -39.97
C GLY A 54 22.02 -10.69 -40.48
N GLY A 55 21.74 -10.91 -41.77
CA GLY A 55 20.62 -10.27 -42.45
C GLY A 55 19.27 -10.93 -42.20
N VAL A 56 18.47 -10.33 -41.32
CA VAL A 56 17.00 -10.30 -41.45
C VAL A 56 16.60 -8.84 -41.55
N SER A 57 15.71 -8.49 -42.48
CA SER A 57 15.12 -7.15 -42.51
C SER A 57 14.28 -6.98 -41.26
N ALA A 58 14.78 -6.21 -40.29
CA ALA A 58 13.95 -5.78 -39.17
C ALA A 58 12.85 -4.88 -39.74
N GLU A 59 11.60 -5.34 -39.68
CA GLU A 59 10.45 -4.48 -39.94
C GLU A 59 10.58 -3.24 -39.05
N ILE A 60 10.46 -2.07 -39.68
CA ILE A 60 10.60 -0.80 -38.97
C ILE A 60 9.28 -0.59 -38.22
N GLU A 61 9.24 -1.04 -36.97
CA GLU A 61 8.12 -0.82 -36.05
C GLU A 61 7.66 0.65 -36.15
N PRO A 62 6.40 0.91 -36.55
CA PRO A 62 5.94 2.28 -36.78
C PRO A 62 6.11 3.16 -35.53
N PRO A 63 6.43 4.45 -35.66
CA PRO A 63 6.51 5.35 -34.52
C PRO A 63 5.23 5.32 -33.67
N SER A 64 5.36 4.94 -32.39
CA SER A 64 4.27 4.66 -31.44
C SER A 64 3.58 3.28 -31.56
N TRP A 65 4.19 2.26 -32.20
CA TRP A 65 3.65 0.89 -32.27
C TRP A 65 3.28 0.32 -30.89
N ASP A 66 4.19 0.37 -29.92
CA ASP A 66 3.94 -0.03 -28.51
C ASP A 66 2.69 0.66 -27.91
N TYR A 67 2.38 1.90 -28.31
CA TYR A 67 1.22 2.65 -27.82
C TYR A 67 -0.09 2.20 -28.47
N LEU A 68 -0.07 1.80 -29.75
CA LEU A 68 -1.23 1.24 -30.44
C LEU A 68 -1.55 -0.18 -29.92
N GLU A 69 -0.54 -1.04 -29.77
CA GLU A 69 -0.72 -2.36 -29.15
C GLU A 69 -1.12 -2.25 -27.67
N GLY A 70 -0.63 -1.23 -26.95
CA GLY A 70 -1.10 -0.89 -25.60
C GLY A 70 -2.59 -0.54 -25.57
N ILE A 71 -3.07 0.31 -26.50
CA ILE A 71 -4.50 0.68 -26.64
C ILE A 71 -5.34 -0.56 -26.99
N ARG A 72 -4.85 -1.41 -27.89
CA ARG A 72 -5.52 -2.65 -28.28
C ARG A 72 -5.66 -3.60 -27.10
N TYR A 73 -4.56 -3.90 -26.40
CA TYR A 73 -4.57 -4.71 -25.18
C TYR A 73 -5.47 -4.12 -24.10
N TYR A 74 -5.53 -2.78 -23.98
CA TYR A 74 -6.48 -2.13 -23.09
C TYR A 74 -7.94 -2.50 -23.42
N PHE A 75 -8.36 -2.38 -24.68
CA PHE A 75 -9.74 -2.70 -25.07
C PHE A 75 -10.04 -4.21 -25.03
N GLU A 76 -9.09 -5.06 -25.41
CA GLU A 76 -9.25 -6.52 -25.43
C GLU A 76 -9.20 -7.17 -24.03
N VAL A 77 -8.35 -6.67 -23.12
CA VAL A 77 -7.95 -7.42 -21.90
C VAL A 77 -8.08 -6.62 -20.58
N VAL A 78 -8.07 -5.28 -20.61
CA VAL A 78 -8.14 -4.46 -19.37
C VAL A 78 -9.54 -3.91 -19.15
N ARG A 79 -10.19 -3.38 -20.19
CA ARG A 79 -11.52 -2.77 -20.14
C ARG A 79 -12.64 -3.76 -19.79
N PRO A 80 -12.69 -5.00 -20.33
CA PRO A 80 -13.74 -5.96 -19.98
C PRO A 80 -13.71 -6.34 -18.50
N GLY A 81 -12.51 -6.48 -17.91
CA GLY A 81 -12.33 -6.75 -16.47
C GLY A 81 -12.57 -5.54 -15.55
N ARG A 82 -13.05 -4.40 -16.06
CA ARG A 82 -13.31 -3.16 -15.31
C ARG A 82 -14.73 -2.62 -15.45
N VAL A 83 -15.45 -2.99 -16.51
CA VAL A 83 -16.85 -2.62 -16.70
C VAL A 83 -17.73 -3.75 -16.14
N SER A 84 -18.39 -3.50 -15.01
CA SER A 84 -19.42 -4.41 -14.49
C SER A 84 -20.71 -4.32 -15.31
N ASP A 85 -21.60 -5.31 -15.15
CA ASP A 85 -22.81 -5.51 -15.98
C ASP A 85 -23.80 -4.32 -16.01
N LYS A 86 -23.60 -3.30 -15.16
CA LYS A 86 -24.45 -2.10 -15.10
C LYS A 86 -23.98 -0.93 -15.97
N GLY A 87 -22.92 -1.09 -16.76
CA GLY A 87 -22.69 -0.38 -18.04
C GLY A 87 -22.54 1.14 -18.07
N THR A 88 -22.72 1.87 -16.95
CA THR A 88 -22.73 3.34 -16.92
C THR A 88 -21.49 3.94 -16.25
N GLY A 89 -20.93 4.99 -16.87
CA GLY A 89 -19.97 5.90 -16.22
C GLY A 89 -18.47 5.64 -16.42
N PHE A 90 -18.04 4.51 -17.00
CA PHE A 90 -16.61 4.30 -17.25
C PHE A 90 -16.12 5.11 -18.47
N ASN A 91 -15.42 6.22 -18.21
CA ASN A 91 -14.77 7.01 -19.24
C ASN A 91 -13.44 6.37 -19.67
N ASP A 92 -13.36 5.96 -20.93
CA ASP A 92 -12.12 5.49 -21.54
C ASP A 92 -11.03 6.59 -21.54
N PRO A 93 -9.73 6.23 -21.47
CA PRO A 93 -8.65 7.21 -21.49
C PRO A 93 -8.67 8.07 -22.77
N PRO A 94 -8.32 9.37 -22.68
CA PRO A 94 -8.28 10.27 -23.83
C PRO A 94 -7.02 10.03 -24.68
N PHE A 95 -6.90 8.85 -25.29
CA PHE A 95 -5.73 8.37 -26.04
C PHE A 95 -5.30 9.29 -27.19
N HIS A 96 -6.25 10.07 -27.73
CA HIS A 96 -6.05 11.07 -28.77
C HIS A 96 -5.42 12.39 -28.27
N SER A 97 -5.41 12.64 -26.95
CA SER A 97 -4.93 13.91 -26.40
C SER A 97 -3.40 14.00 -26.39
N SER A 98 -2.87 15.13 -26.86
CA SER A 98 -1.45 15.48 -26.74
C SER A 98 -0.99 15.72 -25.30
N THR A 99 -1.92 15.95 -24.37
CA THR A 99 -1.63 16.07 -22.93
C THR A 99 -1.79 14.75 -22.16
N TRP A 100 -2.11 13.64 -22.83
CA TRP A 100 -2.18 12.33 -22.19
C TRP A 100 -0.78 11.80 -21.86
N ASN A 101 -0.59 11.32 -20.64
CA ASN A 101 0.68 10.72 -20.22
C ASN A 101 0.81 9.30 -20.80
N ARG A 102 1.32 9.22 -22.04
CA ARG A 102 1.54 7.97 -22.77
C ARG A 102 2.49 7.03 -22.04
N THR A 103 3.57 7.56 -21.46
CA THR A 103 4.52 6.80 -20.63
C THR A 103 3.79 6.11 -19.48
N ALA A 104 2.94 6.83 -18.75
CA ALA A 104 2.23 6.26 -17.61
C ALA A 104 1.23 5.18 -18.00
N PHE A 105 0.57 5.33 -19.15
CA PHE A 105 -0.28 4.29 -19.71
C PHE A 105 0.51 3.03 -20.09
N LEU A 106 1.62 3.18 -20.82
CA LEU A 106 2.45 2.06 -21.27
C LEU A 106 3.01 1.26 -20.08
N GLY A 107 3.49 1.93 -19.04
CA GLY A 107 3.93 1.27 -17.81
C GLY A 107 2.82 0.44 -17.17
N GLN A 108 1.62 1.00 -17.08
CA GLN A 108 0.46 0.30 -16.51
C GLN A 108 0.02 -0.92 -17.34
N ILE A 109 0.14 -0.88 -18.67
CA ILE A 109 -0.13 -2.05 -19.52
C ILE A 109 0.91 -3.15 -19.31
N VAL A 110 2.20 -2.82 -19.29
CA VAL A 110 3.28 -3.80 -19.05
C VAL A 110 3.17 -4.39 -17.64
N CYS A 111 2.78 -3.58 -16.64
CA CYS A 111 2.49 -4.06 -15.29
C CYS A 111 1.25 -4.95 -15.20
N ASP A 112 0.16 -4.67 -15.91
CA ASP A 112 -1.02 -5.54 -15.96
C ASP A 112 -0.70 -6.89 -16.61
N GLN A 113 0.08 -6.90 -17.71
CA GLN A 113 0.57 -8.11 -18.37
C GLN A 113 1.43 -8.99 -17.45
N LEU A 114 2.48 -8.41 -16.85
CA LEU A 114 3.38 -9.13 -15.93
C LEU A 114 2.67 -9.55 -14.63
N SER A 115 1.69 -8.77 -14.18
CA SER A 115 0.83 -9.10 -13.03
C SER A 115 -0.03 -10.33 -13.32
N LYS A 116 -0.79 -10.33 -14.42
CA LYS A 116 -1.61 -11.47 -14.84
C LYS A 116 -0.76 -12.72 -15.09
N ALA A 117 0.42 -12.58 -15.70
CA ALA A 117 1.36 -13.68 -15.93
C ALA A 117 1.92 -14.29 -14.62
N SER A 118 2.13 -13.48 -13.58
CA SER A 118 2.54 -13.93 -12.25
C SER A 118 1.39 -14.63 -11.51
N LYS A 119 0.21 -14.00 -11.49
CA LYS A 119 -0.99 -14.52 -10.80
C LYS A 119 -1.44 -15.86 -11.38
N ALA A 120 -1.40 -16.02 -12.72
CA ALA A 120 -1.67 -17.29 -13.39
C ALA A 120 -0.61 -18.39 -13.14
N ARG A 121 0.56 -18.05 -12.57
CA ARG A 121 1.61 -19.00 -12.14
C ARG A 121 1.58 -19.28 -10.63
N GLY A 122 0.70 -18.61 -9.87
CA GLY A 122 0.71 -18.67 -8.40
C GLY A 122 1.98 -18.14 -7.73
N LYS A 123 2.84 -17.40 -8.47
CA LYS A 123 4.10 -16.84 -7.94
C LYS A 123 4.49 -15.56 -8.67
N LEU A 124 5.28 -14.70 -8.02
CA LEU A 124 5.90 -13.56 -8.68
C LEU A 124 6.88 -14.03 -9.77
N LEU A 125 6.67 -13.54 -10.99
CA LEU A 125 7.64 -13.64 -12.08
C LEU A 125 8.76 -12.62 -11.84
N ARG A 126 10.02 -13.03 -12.05
CA ARG A 126 11.17 -12.10 -12.02
C ARG A 126 11.79 -11.95 -13.41
N ALA A 127 12.50 -10.84 -13.62
CA ALA A 127 13.30 -10.63 -14.84
C ALA A 127 14.42 -11.69 -14.92
N GLY A 128 14.67 -12.23 -16.12
CA GLY A 128 15.61 -13.32 -16.35
C GLY A 128 15.08 -14.74 -16.07
N GLU A 129 13.90 -14.92 -15.46
CA GLU A 129 13.36 -16.27 -15.15
C GLU A 129 12.63 -16.94 -16.32
N ASP A 130 11.97 -16.17 -17.18
CA ASP A 130 11.15 -16.69 -18.29
C ASP A 130 11.47 -15.90 -19.58
N PRO A 131 12.19 -16.50 -20.54
CA PRO A 131 12.58 -15.83 -21.79
C PRO A 131 11.40 -15.28 -22.61
N ALA A 132 10.18 -15.81 -22.44
CA ALA A 132 9.00 -15.28 -23.13
C ALA A 132 8.60 -13.87 -22.63
N PHE A 133 9.04 -13.48 -21.44
CA PHE A 133 8.68 -12.20 -20.81
C PHE A 133 9.81 -11.17 -20.81
N GLU A 134 11.01 -11.53 -21.29
CA GLU A 134 12.11 -10.57 -21.48
C GLU A 134 11.73 -9.34 -22.35
N PRO A 135 10.93 -9.45 -23.43
CA PRO A 135 10.44 -8.28 -24.16
C PRO A 135 9.54 -7.34 -23.31
N SER A 136 8.87 -7.87 -22.30
CA SER A 136 8.04 -7.10 -21.36
C SER A 136 8.88 -6.50 -20.23
N TRP A 137 9.83 -7.24 -19.66
CA TRP A 137 10.81 -6.70 -18.70
C TRP A 137 11.70 -5.60 -19.31
N ALA A 138 12.10 -5.77 -20.58
CA ALA A 138 12.83 -4.74 -21.31
C ALA A 138 11.98 -3.48 -21.58
N ARG A 139 10.66 -3.63 -21.78
CA ARG A 139 9.73 -2.50 -21.90
C ARG A 139 9.48 -1.81 -20.55
N TYR A 140 9.30 -2.57 -19.47
CA TYR A 140 9.20 -2.04 -18.11
C TYR A 140 10.43 -1.21 -17.74
N SER A 141 11.64 -1.75 -17.95
CA SER A 141 12.90 -1.07 -17.63
C SER A 141 13.09 0.24 -18.40
N ARG A 142 12.69 0.31 -19.68
CA ARG A 142 12.69 1.57 -20.45
C ARG A 142 11.68 2.56 -19.87
N ASN A 143 10.45 2.11 -19.63
CA ASN A 143 9.38 2.94 -19.11
C ASN A 143 9.70 3.57 -17.73
N MET A 144 10.38 2.82 -16.85
CA MET A 144 10.85 3.34 -15.57
C MET A 144 11.89 4.47 -15.75
N VAL A 145 12.78 4.39 -16.76
CA VAL A 145 13.70 5.49 -17.08
C VAL A 145 12.93 6.71 -17.58
N ASP A 146 12.04 6.54 -18.56
CA ASP A 146 11.20 7.63 -19.10
C ASP A 146 10.37 8.32 -18.00
N ALA A 147 9.86 7.55 -17.03
CA ALA A 147 9.10 8.05 -15.90
C ALA A 147 9.97 8.78 -14.86
N ILE A 148 11.21 8.31 -14.60
CA ILE A 148 12.20 9.02 -13.77
C ILE A 148 12.63 10.33 -14.44
N GLU A 149 12.87 10.34 -15.75
CA GLU A 149 13.14 11.58 -16.50
C GLU A 149 11.95 12.55 -16.44
N THR A 150 10.72 12.03 -16.51
CA THR A 150 9.50 12.82 -16.33
C THR A 150 9.41 13.45 -14.93
N VAL A 151 9.69 12.69 -13.85
CA VAL A 151 9.75 13.23 -12.48
C VAL A 151 10.80 14.33 -12.38
N ASN A 152 12.04 14.05 -12.83
CA ASN A 152 13.13 15.01 -12.82
C ASN A 152 12.79 16.30 -13.59
N GLN A 153 12.08 16.18 -14.72
CA GLN A 153 11.63 17.34 -15.47
C GLN A 153 10.52 18.11 -14.73
N LYS A 154 9.55 17.43 -14.09
CA LYS A 154 8.50 18.11 -13.31
C LYS A 154 9.00 18.80 -12.04
N ILE A 155 10.12 18.36 -11.46
CA ILE A 155 10.79 19.07 -10.37
C ILE A 155 11.52 20.33 -10.90
N ARG A 156 12.24 20.24 -12.02
CA ARG A 156 12.86 21.42 -12.67
C ARG A 156 11.83 22.45 -13.16
N ASP A 157 10.68 21.96 -13.60
CA ASP A 157 9.53 22.75 -14.06
C ASP A 157 8.62 23.20 -12.90
N GLU A 158 9.01 23.06 -11.64
CA GLU A 158 8.13 23.40 -10.50
C GLU A 158 7.65 24.85 -10.49
N ALA A 159 8.54 25.80 -10.81
CA ALA A 159 8.20 27.23 -10.89
C ALA A 159 7.13 27.53 -11.95
N LEU A 160 6.90 26.61 -12.91
CA LEU A 160 5.87 26.72 -13.93
C LEU A 160 4.46 26.38 -13.38
N TYR A 161 4.38 25.84 -12.16
CA TYR A 161 3.20 25.17 -11.61
C TYR A 161 3.08 25.39 -10.08
N PRO A 162 3.15 26.64 -9.56
CA PRO A 162 3.18 26.90 -8.12
C PRO A 162 2.01 26.23 -7.37
N ASN A 163 0.81 26.27 -7.95
CA ASN A 163 -0.41 25.75 -7.34
C ASN A 163 -0.76 24.30 -7.75
N GLU A 164 0.02 23.67 -8.64
CA GLU A 164 -0.33 22.40 -9.29
C GLU A 164 0.72 21.28 -9.14
N ALA A 165 1.91 21.57 -8.59
CA ALA A 165 2.96 20.65 -8.13
C ALA A 165 3.02 19.27 -8.85
N PRO A 166 3.17 19.23 -10.19
CA PRO A 166 2.88 18.03 -10.99
C PRO A 166 3.87 16.87 -10.78
N ALA A 167 4.99 17.11 -10.10
CA ALA A 167 5.93 16.06 -9.73
C ALA A 167 5.30 15.02 -8.79
N PHE A 168 4.37 15.41 -7.90
CA PHE A 168 3.65 14.45 -7.04
C PHE A 168 2.96 13.35 -7.85
N MET A 169 2.22 13.72 -8.90
CA MET A 169 1.53 12.74 -9.75
C MET A 169 2.48 11.88 -10.60
N ALA A 170 3.71 12.35 -10.84
CA ALA A 170 4.75 11.57 -11.50
C ALA A 170 5.48 10.61 -10.54
N ILE A 171 5.76 11.03 -9.29
CA ILE A 171 6.32 10.16 -8.24
C ILE A 171 5.29 9.09 -7.85
N ARG A 172 4.01 9.47 -7.68
CA ARG A 172 2.88 8.55 -7.49
C ARG A 172 2.80 7.50 -8.60
N HIS A 173 3.11 7.88 -9.84
CA HIS A 173 3.12 6.93 -10.95
C HIS A 173 4.25 5.90 -10.83
N LEU A 174 5.49 6.32 -10.55
CA LEU A 174 6.60 5.38 -10.27
C LEU A 174 6.27 4.42 -9.12
N LEU A 175 5.70 4.96 -8.03
CA LEU A 175 5.26 4.17 -6.88
C LEU A 175 4.22 3.12 -7.29
N VAL A 176 3.21 3.48 -8.08
CA VAL A 176 2.20 2.53 -8.59
C VAL A 176 2.84 1.42 -9.43
N LEU A 177 3.84 1.73 -10.26
CA LEU A 177 4.51 0.71 -11.09
C LEU A 177 5.28 -0.32 -10.25
N ASP A 178 6.14 0.12 -9.33
CA ASP A 178 6.92 -0.79 -8.49
C ASP A 178 6.04 -1.56 -7.49
N LEU A 179 5.02 -0.89 -6.91
CA LEU A 179 4.00 -1.54 -6.10
C LEU A 179 3.20 -2.59 -6.88
N TYR A 180 3.01 -2.46 -8.20
CA TYR A 180 2.25 -3.47 -8.96
C TYR A 180 3.02 -4.78 -9.15
N LEU A 181 4.35 -4.71 -9.34
CA LEU A 181 5.16 -5.85 -9.79
C LEU A 181 6.18 -6.37 -8.78
N ARG A 182 7.10 -5.52 -8.31
CA ARG A 182 8.40 -5.98 -7.79
C ARG A 182 8.78 -5.46 -6.41
N ARG A 183 8.12 -4.42 -5.89
CA ARG A 183 8.28 -3.90 -4.51
C ARG A 183 9.75 -3.80 -4.04
N VAL A 184 10.66 -3.32 -4.89
CA VAL A 184 12.07 -3.06 -4.51
C VAL A 184 12.42 -1.57 -4.41
N LEU A 185 11.61 -0.69 -5.00
CA LEU A 185 11.83 0.77 -5.00
C LEU A 185 10.74 1.56 -4.28
N TRP A 186 9.62 0.95 -3.88
CA TRP A 186 8.51 1.61 -3.18
C TRP A 186 8.96 2.45 -1.97
N ARG A 187 9.90 1.95 -1.15
CA ARG A 187 10.50 2.71 -0.03
C ARG A 187 11.20 3.98 -0.51
N ALA A 188 11.95 3.90 -1.60
CA ALA A 188 12.62 5.05 -2.21
C ALA A 188 11.62 6.04 -2.85
N HIS A 189 10.54 5.54 -3.47
CA HIS A 189 9.49 6.38 -4.03
C HIS A 189 8.67 7.10 -2.94
N LEU A 190 8.34 6.44 -1.82
CA LEU A 190 7.67 7.06 -0.67
C LEU A 190 8.57 8.09 0.02
N ARG A 191 9.84 7.76 0.27
CA ARG A 191 10.85 8.72 0.76
C ARG A 191 11.02 9.90 -0.20
N GLY A 192 10.96 9.67 -1.50
CA GLY A 192 10.95 10.72 -2.53
C GLY A 192 9.73 11.65 -2.42
N THR A 193 8.53 11.11 -2.18
CA THR A 193 7.34 11.93 -1.90
C THR A 193 7.50 12.76 -0.63
N LEU A 194 8.00 12.17 0.46
CA LEU A 194 8.21 12.86 1.74
C LEU A 194 9.25 13.98 1.64
N ALA A 195 10.39 13.70 1.00
CA ALA A 195 11.41 14.71 0.71
C ALA A 195 10.85 15.84 -0.18
N TYR A 196 9.95 15.52 -1.12
CA TYR A 196 9.27 16.53 -1.93
C TYR A 196 8.24 17.33 -1.11
N ILE A 197 7.50 16.72 -0.16
CA ILE A 197 6.64 17.46 0.79
C ILE A 197 7.46 18.48 1.58
N GLN A 198 8.62 18.10 2.10
CA GLN A 198 9.49 19.03 2.84
C GLN A 198 10.06 20.14 1.95
N HIS A 199 10.50 19.80 0.72
CA HIS A 199 10.91 20.79 -0.29
C HIS A 199 9.79 21.79 -0.66
N ARG A 200 8.52 21.37 -0.58
CA ARG A 200 7.33 22.22 -0.79
C ARG A 200 6.95 23.11 0.40
N GLY A 201 7.70 23.08 1.50
CA GLY A 201 7.39 23.83 2.73
C GLY A 201 6.67 23.02 3.81
N GLY A 202 6.65 21.70 3.70
CA GLY A 202 5.98 20.80 4.65
C GLY A 202 4.52 20.48 4.24
N ILE A 203 3.87 19.63 5.03
CA ILE A 203 2.55 19.09 4.67
C ILE A 203 1.46 20.17 4.61
N GLU A 204 1.50 21.17 5.48
CA GLU A 204 0.49 22.24 5.51
C GLU A 204 0.44 23.03 4.19
N GLU A 205 1.61 23.38 3.63
CA GLU A 205 1.72 24.06 2.33
C GLU A 205 1.31 23.15 1.16
N VAL A 206 1.57 21.84 1.25
CA VAL A 206 1.12 20.87 0.23
C VAL A 206 -0.41 20.72 0.25
N LEU A 207 -1.05 20.72 1.42
CA LEU A 207 -2.51 20.63 1.54
C LEU A 207 -3.22 21.90 1.03
N LYS A 208 -2.58 23.07 1.06
CA LYS A 208 -3.09 24.34 0.47
C LYS A 208 -3.10 24.34 -1.07
N LEU A 209 -2.45 23.37 -1.73
CA LEU A 209 -2.43 23.28 -3.19
C LEU A 209 -3.78 22.86 -3.79
N LYS A 210 -4.02 23.19 -5.06
CA LYS A 210 -5.31 22.98 -5.75
C LYS A 210 -5.84 21.54 -5.69
N GLN A 211 -4.97 20.55 -5.54
CA GLN A 211 -5.30 19.13 -5.35
C GLN A 211 -4.45 18.50 -4.23
N GLY A 212 -4.09 19.26 -3.20
CA GLY A 212 -3.18 18.87 -2.12
C GLY A 212 -3.37 17.45 -1.58
N PRO A 213 -4.56 17.08 -1.07
CA PRO A 213 -4.86 15.73 -0.62
C PRO A 213 -4.65 14.65 -1.68
N LEU A 214 -5.01 14.90 -2.94
CA LEU A 214 -4.84 13.93 -4.04
C LEU A 214 -3.36 13.69 -4.42
N TYR A 215 -2.48 14.64 -4.10
CA TYR A 215 -1.04 14.49 -4.29
C TYR A 215 -0.39 13.57 -3.25
N VAL A 216 -0.88 13.60 -2.01
CA VAL A 216 -0.26 12.89 -0.88
C VAL A 216 -1.00 11.62 -0.43
N ASN A 217 -2.32 11.53 -0.63
CA ASN A 217 -3.19 10.48 -0.08
C ASN A 217 -2.59 9.07 -0.24
N PHE A 218 -2.28 8.68 -1.47
CA PHE A 218 -1.77 7.35 -1.80
C PHE A 218 -0.36 7.08 -1.24
N ALA A 219 0.44 8.11 -1.03
CA ALA A 219 1.74 7.95 -0.37
C ALA A 219 1.56 7.76 1.14
N VAL A 220 0.79 8.63 1.80
CA VAL A 220 0.51 8.55 3.25
C VAL A 220 -0.21 7.25 3.60
N GLU A 221 -1.26 6.88 2.84
CA GLU A 221 -2.01 5.62 3.00
C GLU A 221 -1.10 4.39 2.87
N ASN A 222 -0.16 4.37 1.92
CA ASN A 222 0.81 3.26 1.80
C ASN A 222 1.92 3.31 2.87
N ILE A 223 2.35 4.48 3.35
CA ILE A 223 3.29 4.57 4.48
C ILE A 223 2.65 4.00 5.74
N ILE A 224 1.40 4.36 6.06
CA ILE A 224 0.69 3.86 7.25
C ILE A 224 0.56 2.34 7.19
N HIS A 225 -0.02 1.79 6.11
CA HIS A 225 -0.19 0.33 5.97
C HIS A 225 1.15 -0.41 5.96
N ALA A 226 2.17 0.08 5.24
CA ALA A 226 3.48 -0.55 5.21
C ALA A 226 4.20 -0.49 6.57
N ASN A 227 4.07 0.62 7.31
CA ASN A 227 4.66 0.74 8.64
C ASN A 227 4.09 -0.31 9.59
N THR A 228 2.76 -0.52 9.61
CA THR A 228 2.15 -1.62 10.42
C THR A 228 2.68 -3.01 10.03
N THR A 229 2.98 -3.25 8.75
CA THR A 229 3.43 -4.53 8.18
C THR A 229 4.94 -4.56 7.84
N SER A 230 5.72 -3.76 8.57
CA SER A 230 7.19 -3.75 8.55
C SER A 230 7.73 -3.94 9.98
N PRO A 231 8.98 -4.43 10.14
CA PRO A 231 9.63 -4.53 11.44
C PRO A 231 9.66 -3.17 12.14
N ALA A 232 9.51 -3.16 13.46
CA ALA A 232 9.60 -1.95 14.28
C ALA A 232 10.91 -1.16 14.05
N LYS A 233 12.00 -1.84 13.69
CA LYS A 233 13.32 -1.24 13.40
C LYS A 233 13.55 -0.88 11.92
N GLN A 234 12.57 -1.06 11.05
CA GLN A 234 12.69 -0.83 9.59
C GLN A 234 11.51 -0.05 8.99
N GLN A 235 10.91 0.84 9.77
CA GLN A 235 9.80 1.70 9.35
C GLN A 235 10.19 2.67 8.20
N LEU A 236 9.20 3.36 7.66
CA LEU A 236 9.37 4.60 6.92
C LEU A 236 9.08 5.80 7.83
N GLU A 237 10.15 6.51 8.17
CA GLU A 237 10.14 7.85 8.75
C GLU A 237 9.57 8.89 7.75
N GLY A 238 9.17 10.04 8.27
CA GLY A 238 8.64 11.21 7.56
C GLY A 238 7.20 11.58 7.90
N LEU A 239 6.51 10.80 8.74
CA LEU A 239 5.16 11.11 9.26
C LEU A 239 5.16 11.50 10.74
N GLU A 240 6.31 11.50 11.42
CA GLU A 240 6.43 11.77 12.87
C GLU A 240 5.94 13.17 13.23
N ASP A 241 6.24 14.16 12.38
CA ASP A 241 5.90 15.58 12.58
C ASP A 241 4.45 15.93 12.20
N PHE A 242 3.69 14.99 11.62
CA PHE A 242 2.32 15.26 11.17
C PHE A 242 1.36 15.21 12.37
N THR A 243 0.52 16.25 12.50
CA THR A 243 -0.64 16.22 13.42
C THR A 243 -1.75 15.33 12.88
N ASP A 244 -2.70 14.98 13.74
CA ASP A 244 -3.82 14.12 13.38
C ASP A 244 -4.73 14.81 12.33
N GLU A 245 -4.89 16.14 12.40
CA GLU A 245 -5.57 16.95 11.38
C GLU A 245 -4.82 16.94 10.05
N GLN A 246 -3.48 16.93 10.06
CA GLN A 246 -2.67 16.86 8.85
C GLN A 246 -2.68 15.46 8.22
N LEU A 247 -2.70 14.40 9.03
CA LEU A 247 -2.93 13.02 8.58
C LEU A 247 -4.32 12.89 7.94
N LYS A 248 -5.37 13.35 8.63
CA LYS A 248 -6.74 13.34 8.11
C LYS A 248 -6.90 14.21 6.86
N GLY A 249 -6.32 15.41 6.85
CA GLY A 249 -6.27 16.28 5.67
C GLY A 249 -5.60 15.62 4.47
N SER A 250 -4.48 14.91 4.69
CA SER A 250 -3.80 14.12 3.66
C SER A 250 -4.64 12.97 3.10
N LEU A 251 -5.50 12.38 3.92
CA LEU A 251 -6.31 11.20 3.60
C LEU A 251 -7.78 11.52 3.26
N SER A 252 -8.17 12.80 3.28
CA SER A 252 -9.52 13.30 2.97
C SER A 252 -10.06 12.96 1.57
N ASN A 253 -9.21 12.45 0.68
CA ASN A 253 -9.56 11.95 -0.64
C ASN A 253 -8.97 10.54 -0.89
N ALA A 254 -8.70 9.75 0.16
CA ALA A 254 -8.17 8.38 0.03
C ALA A 254 -9.13 7.50 -0.79
N CYS A 255 -8.58 6.56 -1.57
CA CYS A 255 -9.37 5.81 -2.56
C CYS A 255 -9.32 4.29 -2.41
N PHE A 256 -8.51 3.74 -1.49
CA PHE A 256 -8.14 2.32 -1.50
C PHE A 256 -8.58 1.59 -0.22
N ALA A 257 -8.52 2.24 0.95
CA ALA A 257 -9.15 1.74 2.16
C ALA A 257 -10.26 2.70 2.67
N PRO A 258 -11.54 2.26 2.72
CA PRO A 258 -12.65 2.94 3.38
C PRO A 258 -12.59 2.79 4.90
N CYS A 259 -11.38 2.96 5.47
CA CYS A 259 -11.20 3.13 6.89
C CYS A 259 -11.77 4.50 7.28
N PRO A 260 -12.65 4.60 8.30
CA PRO A 260 -13.12 5.89 8.81
C PRO A 260 -11.96 6.85 9.10
N LEU A 261 -12.06 8.09 8.62
CA LEU A 261 -10.93 9.02 8.55
C LEU A 261 -10.28 9.27 9.93
N GLU A 262 -11.09 9.29 10.98
CA GLU A 262 -10.70 9.47 12.39
C GLU A 262 -9.88 8.31 12.97
N LEU A 263 -9.83 7.15 12.32
CA LEU A 263 -9.13 5.96 12.82
C LEU A 263 -7.70 5.81 12.28
N TYR A 264 -7.36 6.48 11.17
CA TYR A 264 -6.00 6.46 10.60
C TYR A 264 -4.92 6.98 11.57
N PRO A 265 -5.12 8.07 12.35
CA PRO A 265 -4.15 8.50 13.35
C PRO A 265 -3.87 7.43 14.42
N LEU A 266 -4.88 6.65 14.82
CA LEU A 266 -4.73 5.58 15.81
C LEU A 266 -3.79 4.47 15.30
N MET A 267 -3.86 4.11 14.02
CA MET A 267 -2.91 3.19 13.39
C MET A 267 -1.47 3.73 13.46
N VAL A 268 -1.29 5.03 13.23
CA VAL A 268 0.02 5.71 13.31
C VAL A 268 0.52 5.73 14.76
N HIS A 269 -0.32 6.11 15.73
CA HIS A 269 0.07 6.22 17.14
C HIS A 269 0.41 4.86 17.77
N ILE A 270 -0.39 3.81 17.51
CA ILE A 270 -0.06 2.43 17.94
C ILE A 270 1.30 2.03 17.35
N THR A 271 1.54 2.31 16.07
CA THR A 271 2.81 1.97 15.42
C THR A 271 3.99 2.76 15.99
N ARG A 272 3.84 4.08 16.24
CA ARG A 272 4.84 4.91 16.94
C ARG A 272 5.17 4.34 18.34
N LEU A 273 4.17 3.81 19.07
CA LEU A 273 4.40 3.16 20.37
C LEU A 273 5.13 1.81 20.22
N ARG A 274 4.75 0.95 19.25
CA ARG A 274 5.45 -0.31 18.95
C ARG A 274 6.94 -0.09 18.67
N VAL A 275 7.27 0.92 17.86
CA VAL A 275 8.66 1.35 17.58
C VAL A 275 9.36 1.81 18.86
N SER A 276 8.73 2.72 19.62
CA SER A 276 9.28 3.23 20.89
C SER A 276 9.55 2.11 21.92
N VAL A 277 8.75 1.05 21.87
CA VAL A 277 8.90 -0.16 22.71
C VAL A 277 10.10 -1.00 22.25
N ALA A 278 10.24 -1.25 20.96
CA ALA A 278 11.34 -2.04 20.37
C ALA A 278 12.71 -1.35 20.47
N ASP A 279 12.75 -0.01 20.49
CA ASP A 279 13.95 0.81 20.68
C ASP A 279 14.34 1.00 22.17
N ASN A 280 13.57 0.45 23.12
CA ASN A 280 13.67 0.74 24.55
C ASN A 280 13.48 2.22 24.94
N ARG A 281 12.91 3.04 24.05
CA ARG A 281 12.55 4.45 24.25
C ARG A 281 11.17 4.59 24.92
N GLN A 282 10.87 3.70 25.87
CA GLN A 282 9.53 3.58 26.44
C GLN A 282 9.18 4.78 27.33
N LEU A 283 7.95 5.27 27.19
CA LEU A 283 7.36 6.23 28.12
C LEU A 283 7.24 5.60 29.52
N PRO A 284 7.22 6.40 30.61
CA PRO A 284 6.89 5.91 31.94
C PRO A 284 5.59 5.09 31.91
N ARG A 285 5.57 3.95 32.61
CA ARG A 285 4.49 2.94 32.51
C ARG A 285 3.07 3.51 32.64
N ALA A 286 2.87 4.50 33.51
CA ALA A 286 1.59 5.19 33.66
C ALA A 286 1.22 6.03 32.41
N SER A 287 2.16 6.78 31.85
CA SER A 287 1.97 7.56 30.62
C SER A 287 1.74 6.67 29.40
N LEU A 288 2.41 5.51 29.33
CA LEU A 288 2.13 4.51 28.30
C LEU A 288 0.72 3.93 28.45
N ALA A 289 0.33 3.52 29.67
CA ALA A 289 -1.01 2.99 29.95
C ALA A 289 -2.11 3.98 29.59
N LEU A 290 -1.96 5.27 29.92
CA LEU A 290 -2.91 6.33 29.57
C LEU A 290 -3.03 6.51 28.05
N LYS A 291 -1.92 6.51 27.29
CA LYS A 291 -1.99 6.60 25.81
C LYS A 291 -2.66 5.39 25.17
N VAL A 292 -2.42 4.19 25.69
CA VAL A 292 -3.08 2.97 25.19
C VAL A 292 -4.57 2.98 25.55
N GLN A 293 -4.92 3.39 26.77
CA GLN A 293 -6.31 3.57 27.19
C GLN A 293 -7.07 4.55 26.29
N ASP A 294 -6.47 5.72 26.00
CA ASP A 294 -7.07 6.75 25.17
C ASP A 294 -7.43 6.23 23.76
N MET A 295 -6.45 5.74 23.01
CA MET A 295 -6.65 5.19 21.65
C MET A 295 -7.65 4.03 21.63
N PHE A 296 -7.57 3.11 22.60
CA PHE A 296 -8.46 1.96 22.67
C PHE A 296 -9.89 2.38 23.02
N ASN A 297 -10.05 3.39 23.88
CA ASN A 297 -11.35 3.99 24.17
C ASN A 297 -11.91 4.73 22.96
N THR A 298 -11.09 5.39 22.13
CA THR A 298 -11.54 5.95 20.84
C THR A 298 -12.13 4.85 19.94
N THR A 299 -11.47 3.70 19.82
CA THR A 299 -11.98 2.54 19.06
C THR A 299 -13.09 1.73 19.76
N TRP A 300 -13.37 2.00 21.03
CA TRP A 300 -14.46 1.36 21.78
C TRP A 300 -15.77 2.13 21.61
N HIS A 301 -15.70 3.46 21.73
CA HIS A 301 -16.86 4.36 21.62
C HIS A 301 -17.07 4.92 20.21
N PHE A 302 -16.39 4.37 19.19
CA PHE A 302 -16.60 4.76 17.79
C PHE A 302 -17.96 4.24 17.30
N ASP A 303 -18.88 5.13 16.94
CA ASP A 303 -20.18 4.76 16.41
C ASP A 303 -20.09 4.41 14.91
N PRO A 304 -20.32 3.13 14.52
CA PRO A 304 -20.20 2.69 13.13
C PRO A 304 -21.45 3.00 12.29
N ASP A 305 -22.57 3.30 12.92
CA ASP A 305 -23.85 3.57 12.28
C ASP A 305 -24.00 5.08 12.02
N GLU A 306 -23.62 5.94 12.99
CA GLU A 306 -23.44 7.39 12.78
C GLU A 306 -22.45 7.67 11.65
N TRP A 307 -21.27 7.03 11.68
CA TRP A 307 -20.27 7.22 10.63
C TRP A 307 -20.80 6.84 9.23
N ALA A 308 -21.53 5.73 9.14
CA ALA A 308 -22.07 5.22 7.87
C ALA A 308 -23.28 6.01 7.34
N GLU A 309 -23.91 6.84 8.18
CA GLU A 309 -24.98 7.78 7.79
C GLU A 309 -24.45 9.21 7.58
N SER A 310 -23.22 9.50 7.96
CA SER A 310 -22.57 10.81 7.80
C SER A 310 -22.18 11.12 6.35
N ASP A 311 -22.07 12.42 6.03
CA ASP A 311 -21.51 12.92 4.75
C ASP A 311 -20.08 12.45 4.47
N SER A 312 -19.35 11.88 5.45
CA SER A 312 -18.02 11.31 5.24
C SER A 312 -18.02 9.94 4.56
N TRP A 313 -19.19 9.28 4.49
CA TRP A 313 -19.38 8.04 3.74
C TRP A 313 -20.10 8.32 2.41
N HIS A 314 -19.55 7.78 1.31
CA HIS A 314 -20.07 7.99 -0.05
C HIS A 314 -20.54 6.67 -0.72
N GLY A 315 -20.79 5.64 0.08
CA GLY A 315 -21.20 4.31 -0.38
C GLY A 315 -22.58 3.89 0.10
N GLU A 316 -22.90 2.62 -0.05
CA GLU A 316 -24.12 2.02 0.51
C GLU A 316 -24.00 1.98 2.05
N VAL A 317 -24.97 2.52 2.79
CA VAL A 317 -24.92 2.68 4.26
C VAL A 317 -24.59 1.36 4.96
N GLU A 318 -25.26 0.26 4.61
CA GLU A 318 -24.97 -1.07 5.17
C GLU A 318 -23.52 -1.54 4.94
N VAL A 319 -22.89 -1.13 3.84
CA VAL A 319 -21.47 -1.45 3.58
C VAL A 319 -20.55 -0.56 4.43
N GLY A 320 -20.93 0.70 4.67
CA GLY A 320 -20.28 1.58 5.64
C GLY A 320 -20.35 0.99 7.05
N ARG A 321 -21.54 0.57 7.49
CA ARG A 321 -21.81 -0.08 8.78
C ARG A 321 -21.01 -1.38 9.01
N VAL A 322 -20.52 -2.02 7.95
CA VAL A 322 -19.57 -3.15 8.04
C VAL A 322 -18.14 -2.65 8.25
N TYR A 323 -17.64 -1.71 7.43
CA TYR A 323 -16.29 -1.17 7.59
C TYR A 323 -16.11 -0.43 8.92
N GLY A 324 -17.10 0.36 9.33
CA GLY A 324 -17.12 1.09 10.60
C GLY A 324 -17.03 0.18 11.82
N ARG A 325 -17.48 -1.09 11.73
CA ARG A 325 -17.28 -2.09 12.80
C ARG A 325 -15.95 -2.81 12.67
N VAL A 326 -15.57 -3.23 11.45
CA VAL A 326 -14.36 -4.01 11.19
C VAL A 326 -13.07 -3.24 11.53
N PHE A 327 -12.96 -1.96 11.16
CA PHE A 327 -11.72 -1.20 11.36
C PHE A 327 -11.37 -0.94 12.84
N PRO A 328 -12.27 -0.45 13.72
CA PRO A 328 -11.96 -0.29 15.15
C PRO A 328 -11.50 -1.59 15.83
N ILE A 329 -12.13 -2.72 15.52
CA ILE A 329 -11.77 -4.03 16.10
C ILE A 329 -10.40 -4.48 15.60
N ALA A 330 -10.11 -4.34 14.30
CA ALA A 330 -8.79 -4.63 13.74
C ALA A 330 -7.70 -3.70 14.31
N ILE A 331 -8.01 -2.44 14.61
CA ILE A 331 -7.07 -1.50 15.25
C ILE A 331 -6.81 -1.88 16.72
N ARG A 332 -7.84 -2.24 17.49
CA ARG A 332 -7.68 -2.81 18.84
C ARG A 332 -6.82 -4.09 18.80
N LEU A 333 -7.13 -5.02 17.89
CA LEU A 333 -6.40 -6.29 17.76
C LEU A 333 -4.95 -6.10 17.33
N TYR A 334 -4.66 -5.20 16.38
CA TYR A 334 -3.29 -4.82 16.02
C TYR A 334 -2.52 -4.26 17.23
N GLY A 335 -3.16 -3.41 18.05
CA GLY A 335 -2.56 -2.93 19.31
C GLY A 335 -2.34 -4.06 20.33
N ILE A 336 -3.27 -5.00 20.46
CA ILE A 336 -3.14 -6.16 21.37
C ILE A 336 -1.97 -7.07 20.95
N LEU A 337 -1.73 -7.23 19.64
CA LEU A 337 -0.65 -8.04 19.08
C LEU A 337 0.74 -7.36 19.12
N THR A 338 0.83 -6.07 19.49
CA THR A 338 2.07 -5.29 19.32
C THR A 338 2.47 -4.38 20.49
N LEU A 339 1.60 -4.14 21.46
CA LEU A 339 1.85 -3.24 22.58
C LEU A 339 2.10 -4.02 23.89
N PRO A 340 2.89 -3.47 24.85
CA PRO A 340 3.22 -4.18 26.08
C PRO A 340 1.99 -4.59 26.89
N ALA A 341 1.95 -5.87 27.28
CA ALA A 341 0.91 -6.48 28.13
C ALA A 341 0.56 -5.63 29.37
N SER A 342 1.53 -4.92 29.94
CA SER A 342 1.37 -4.06 31.10
C SER A 342 0.48 -2.83 30.88
N ALA A 343 0.35 -2.36 29.63
CA ALA A 343 -0.57 -1.29 29.21
C ALA A 343 -1.93 -1.85 28.78
N LEU A 344 -1.95 -3.00 28.09
CA LEU A 344 -3.19 -3.71 27.71
C LEU A 344 -4.02 -4.13 28.94
N ILE A 345 -3.36 -4.65 29.99
CA ILE A 345 -4.00 -4.96 31.29
C ILE A 345 -4.54 -3.69 31.96
N ALA A 346 -3.84 -2.55 31.83
CA ALA A 346 -4.31 -1.29 32.39
C ALA A 346 -5.54 -0.74 31.65
N TRP A 347 -5.64 -0.95 30.33
CA TRP A 347 -6.87 -0.64 29.59
C TRP A 347 -8.02 -1.60 29.94
N ALA A 348 -7.78 -2.91 29.90
CA ALA A 348 -8.80 -3.90 30.26
C ALA A 348 -9.33 -3.76 31.69
N THR A 349 -8.54 -3.17 32.60
CA THR A 349 -8.96 -2.88 33.97
C THR A 349 -9.44 -1.43 34.22
N SER A 350 -9.54 -0.59 33.18
CA SER A 350 -9.85 0.84 33.31
C SER A 350 -11.30 1.16 33.71
N SER A 351 -12.30 0.51 33.09
CA SER A 351 -13.73 0.69 33.41
C SER A 351 -14.38 -0.61 33.88
N ALA A 352 -15.60 -0.53 34.40
CA ALA A 352 -16.40 -1.72 34.74
C ALA A 352 -17.00 -2.38 33.48
N GLU A 353 -17.32 -1.58 32.46
CA GLU A 353 -17.87 -2.00 31.18
C GLU A 353 -16.89 -2.86 30.38
N ILE A 354 -15.64 -2.38 30.23
CA ILE A 354 -14.58 -3.10 29.50
C ILE A 354 -14.24 -4.41 30.21
N LYS A 355 -14.22 -4.44 31.55
CA LYS A 355 -14.05 -5.68 32.34
C LYS A 355 -15.16 -6.69 32.13
N LEU A 356 -16.39 -6.23 31.90
CA LEU A 356 -17.56 -7.08 31.71
C LEU A 356 -17.63 -7.61 30.27
N ALA A 357 -17.42 -6.75 29.28
CA ALA A 357 -17.37 -7.13 27.87
C ALA A 357 -16.18 -8.05 27.55
N HIS A 358 -15.03 -7.81 28.20
CA HIS A 358 -13.81 -8.60 28.04
C HIS A 358 -13.41 -9.34 29.32
N ALA A 359 -14.36 -10.09 29.88
CA ALA A 359 -14.10 -10.99 31.01
C ALA A 359 -13.01 -12.02 30.65
N THR A 360 -12.11 -12.33 31.59
CA THR A 360 -11.00 -13.27 31.35
C THR A 360 -11.50 -14.69 31.10
N LEU A 361 -11.02 -15.32 30.04
CA LEU A 361 -11.40 -16.68 29.65
C LEU A 361 -10.76 -17.71 30.59
N THR A 362 -11.51 -18.76 30.94
CA THR A 362 -11.03 -19.85 31.80
C THR A 362 -9.76 -20.49 31.23
N GLY A 363 -8.67 -20.47 32.00
CA GLY A 363 -7.38 -21.06 31.61
C GLY A 363 -6.41 -20.12 30.89
N HIS A 364 -6.87 -18.94 30.44
CA HIS A 364 -6.06 -17.96 29.74
C HIS A 364 -5.72 -16.75 30.63
N ASN A 365 -4.69 -16.00 30.25
CA ASN A 365 -4.40 -14.71 30.89
C ASN A 365 -5.25 -13.56 30.31
N ILE A 366 -5.21 -12.38 30.93
CA ILE A 366 -6.02 -11.22 30.49
C ILE A 366 -5.72 -10.83 29.03
N VAL A 367 -4.45 -10.69 28.66
CA VAL A 367 -4.05 -10.19 27.32
C VAL A 367 -4.38 -11.20 26.23
N GLU A 368 -4.18 -12.48 26.54
CA GLU A 368 -4.57 -13.60 25.69
C GLU A 368 -6.09 -13.69 25.52
N SER A 369 -6.86 -13.46 26.58
CA SER A 369 -8.34 -13.35 26.52
C SER A 369 -8.77 -12.20 25.61
N LEU A 370 -8.15 -11.02 25.73
CA LEU A 370 -8.41 -9.89 24.83
C LEU A 370 -8.16 -10.27 23.37
N ARG A 371 -6.99 -10.87 23.08
CA ARG A 371 -6.58 -11.27 21.72
C ARG A 371 -7.57 -12.27 21.12
N ILE A 372 -7.94 -13.30 21.86
CA ILE A 372 -8.91 -14.32 21.42
C ILE A 372 -10.26 -13.65 21.15
N GLN A 373 -10.79 -12.87 22.08
CA GLN A 373 -12.12 -12.26 21.92
C GLN A 373 -12.19 -11.29 20.74
N HIS A 374 -11.20 -10.41 20.57
CA HIS A 374 -11.15 -9.47 19.43
C HIS A 374 -10.94 -10.21 18.09
N ARG A 375 -10.23 -11.33 18.10
CA ARG A 375 -10.10 -12.21 16.92
C ARG A 375 -11.44 -12.84 16.56
N GLU A 376 -12.15 -13.46 17.51
CA GLU A 376 -13.45 -14.06 17.22
C GLU A 376 -14.49 -13.01 16.78
N GLU A 377 -14.49 -11.83 17.41
CA GLU A 377 -15.35 -10.69 17.03
C GLU A 377 -15.09 -10.27 15.56
N LEU A 378 -13.82 -10.07 15.19
CA LEU A 378 -13.40 -9.71 13.84
C LEU A 378 -13.73 -10.80 12.81
N LEU A 379 -13.42 -12.07 13.11
CA LEU A 379 -13.71 -13.20 12.23
C LEU A 379 -15.21 -13.40 12.03
N ALA A 380 -16.02 -13.28 13.09
CA ALA A 380 -17.48 -13.40 12.99
C ALA A 380 -18.07 -12.29 12.09
N LEU A 381 -17.59 -11.05 12.22
CA LEU A 381 -18.01 -9.94 11.37
C LEU A 381 -17.54 -10.12 9.91
N LEU A 382 -16.31 -10.56 9.68
CA LEU A 382 -15.80 -10.85 8.33
C LEU A 382 -16.61 -11.97 7.67
N ARG A 383 -16.77 -13.11 8.36
CA ARG A 383 -17.57 -14.28 7.89
C ARG A 383 -19.00 -13.89 7.54
N LYS A 384 -19.68 -13.16 8.43
CA LYS A 384 -21.07 -12.71 8.24
C LYS A 384 -21.26 -11.80 7.03
N ASN A 385 -20.29 -10.93 6.73
CA ASN A 385 -20.45 -9.85 5.76
C ASN A 385 -19.64 -10.02 4.46
N TRP A 386 -18.80 -11.05 4.34
CA TRP A 386 -17.93 -11.28 3.19
C TRP A 386 -18.67 -11.30 1.84
N GLY A 387 -19.89 -11.85 1.79
CA GLY A 387 -20.72 -11.84 0.59
C GLY A 387 -21.23 -10.44 0.19
N ALA A 388 -21.53 -9.58 1.17
CA ALA A 388 -22.06 -8.24 0.95
C ALA A 388 -20.99 -7.23 0.51
N VAL A 389 -19.76 -7.38 1.00
CA VAL A 389 -18.65 -6.47 0.67
C VAL A 389 -18.19 -6.67 -0.78
N LYS A 390 -18.62 -5.76 -1.66
CA LYS A 390 -18.30 -5.73 -3.09
C LYS A 390 -16.81 -5.48 -3.36
N TYR A 391 -16.25 -4.45 -2.71
CA TYR A 391 -14.84 -4.06 -2.88
C TYR A 391 -13.96 -4.70 -1.80
N LYS A 392 -13.66 -5.99 -1.98
CA LYS A 392 -12.90 -6.79 -1.01
C LYS A 392 -11.47 -6.29 -0.68
N PRO A 393 -10.71 -5.60 -1.57
CA PRO A 393 -9.36 -5.12 -1.22
C PRO A 393 -9.33 -4.15 -0.03
N ALA A 394 -10.44 -3.46 0.28
CA ALA A 394 -10.60 -2.69 1.51
C ALA A 394 -10.35 -3.49 2.80
N LEU A 395 -10.64 -4.79 2.79
CA LEU A 395 -10.52 -5.67 3.94
C LEU A 395 -9.13 -6.29 4.10
N VAL A 396 -8.18 -5.97 3.20
CA VAL A 396 -6.82 -6.54 3.25
C VAL A 396 -6.16 -6.30 4.60
N TRP A 397 -6.04 -5.06 5.06
CA TRP A 397 -5.36 -4.79 6.32
C TRP A 397 -6.03 -5.47 7.52
N PRO A 398 -7.37 -5.40 7.71
CA PRO A 398 -8.06 -6.23 8.69
C PRO A 398 -7.82 -7.74 8.57
N LEU A 399 -7.74 -8.29 7.35
CA LEU A 399 -7.42 -9.71 7.12
C LEU A 399 -5.98 -10.07 7.48
N LEU A 400 -5.01 -9.17 7.29
CA LEU A 400 -3.63 -9.39 7.75
C LEU A 400 -3.54 -9.38 9.28
N VAL A 401 -4.28 -8.48 9.95
CA VAL A 401 -4.37 -8.47 11.43
C VAL A 401 -5.04 -9.75 11.95
N ALA A 402 -6.16 -10.15 11.36
CA ALA A 402 -6.81 -11.42 11.67
C ALA A 402 -5.87 -12.61 11.42
N GLY A 403 -5.13 -12.58 10.30
CA GLY A 403 -4.16 -13.59 9.90
C GLY A 403 -3.08 -13.86 10.93
N VAL A 404 -2.51 -12.82 11.55
CA VAL A 404 -1.55 -13.00 12.65
C VAL A 404 -2.26 -13.58 13.88
N ALA A 405 -3.46 -13.09 14.22
CA ALA A 405 -4.19 -13.55 15.40
C ALA A 405 -4.65 -15.03 15.36
N VAL A 406 -4.86 -15.61 14.17
CA VAL A 406 -5.32 -17.01 13.99
C VAL A 406 -4.19 -18.06 14.00
N VAL A 407 -2.95 -17.66 14.27
CA VAL A 407 -1.81 -18.58 14.23
C VAL A 407 -1.97 -19.79 15.18
N ASP A 408 -2.50 -19.56 16.38
CA ASP A 408 -2.88 -20.58 17.37
C ASP A 408 -4.39 -20.91 17.38
N GLY A 409 -5.15 -20.37 16.42
CA GLY A 409 -6.58 -20.58 16.27
C GLY A 409 -6.94 -21.93 15.64
N ALA A 410 -8.23 -22.10 15.32
CA ALA A 410 -8.69 -23.29 14.63
C ALA A 410 -8.12 -23.33 13.18
N ALA A 411 -8.04 -24.52 12.58
CA ALA A 411 -7.56 -24.65 11.20
C ALA A 411 -8.51 -23.93 10.21
N GLU A 412 -9.79 -23.94 10.56
CA GLU A 412 -10.91 -23.30 9.90
C GLU A 412 -10.84 -21.76 9.93
N ASP A 413 -10.12 -21.18 10.90
CA ASP A 413 -9.85 -19.73 10.98
C ASP A 413 -8.72 -19.33 10.03
N ARG A 414 -7.62 -20.10 10.01
CA ARG A 414 -6.52 -19.92 9.05
C ARG A 414 -7.03 -20.11 7.61
N GLN A 415 -7.77 -21.19 7.35
CA GLN A 415 -8.35 -21.44 6.02
C GLN A 415 -9.29 -20.32 5.58
N PHE A 416 -10.18 -19.82 6.45
CA PHE A 416 -11.06 -18.70 6.10
C PHE A 416 -10.28 -17.43 5.72
N VAL A 417 -9.22 -17.09 6.47
CA VAL A 417 -8.37 -15.93 6.13
C VAL A 417 -7.62 -16.17 4.82
N GLU A 418 -7.12 -17.39 4.57
CA GLU A 418 -6.45 -17.76 3.32
C GLU A 418 -7.40 -17.67 2.10
N ASP A 419 -8.60 -18.25 2.19
CA ASP A 419 -9.64 -18.17 1.16
C ASP A 419 -10.03 -16.71 0.85
N CYS A 420 -10.12 -15.87 1.87
CA CYS A 420 -10.36 -14.44 1.72
C CYS A 420 -9.23 -13.71 0.98
N LEU A 421 -7.98 -14.00 1.33
CA LEU A 421 -6.80 -13.39 0.72
C LEU A 421 -6.58 -13.87 -0.72
N ASP A 422 -6.75 -15.16 -1.01
CA ASP A 422 -6.69 -15.69 -2.38
C ASP A 422 -7.86 -15.20 -3.25
N THR A 423 -9.06 -15.01 -2.67
CA THR A 423 -10.18 -14.34 -3.35
C THR A 423 -9.83 -12.90 -3.76
N ILE A 424 -9.19 -12.13 -2.88
CA ILE A 424 -8.71 -10.77 -3.20
C ILE A 424 -7.62 -10.84 -4.26
N LEU A 425 -6.64 -11.74 -4.10
CA LEU A 425 -5.56 -11.94 -5.06
C LEU A 425 -6.11 -12.27 -6.45
N ALA A 426 -7.15 -13.11 -6.57
CA ALA A 426 -7.77 -13.44 -7.84
C ALA A 426 -8.42 -12.25 -8.57
N MET A 427 -8.74 -11.15 -7.87
CA MET A 427 -9.41 -9.99 -8.49
C MET A 427 -8.54 -9.33 -9.57
N PRO A 428 -9.10 -8.94 -10.74
CA PRO A 428 -8.32 -8.34 -11.84
C PRO A 428 -7.57 -7.04 -11.47
N ILE A 429 -8.06 -6.30 -10.47
CA ILE A 429 -7.50 -5.00 -10.05
C ILE A 429 -6.32 -5.11 -9.08
N THR A 430 -6.19 -6.22 -8.36
CA THR A 430 -5.18 -6.44 -7.32
C THR A 430 -3.80 -6.70 -7.92
N ALA A 431 -2.77 -6.04 -7.39
CA ALA A 431 -1.38 -6.21 -7.80
C ALA A 431 -0.87 -7.65 -7.58
N CYS A 432 -0.04 -8.18 -8.48
CA CYS A 432 0.57 -9.50 -8.27
C CYS A 432 1.53 -9.51 -7.08
N SER A 433 2.13 -8.36 -6.77
CA SER A 433 2.99 -8.14 -5.60
C SER A 433 2.31 -8.44 -4.26
N PHE A 434 0.98 -8.55 -4.23
CA PHE A 434 0.24 -9.03 -3.06
C PHE A 434 0.56 -10.50 -2.73
N ILE A 435 1.04 -11.30 -3.70
CA ILE A 435 1.52 -12.68 -3.50
C ILE A 435 2.53 -12.74 -2.35
N THR A 436 3.50 -11.81 -2.29
CA THR A 436 4.48 -11.74 -1.19
C THR A 436 3.82 -11.64 0.18
N VAL A 437 2.73 -10.88 0.29
CA VAL A 437 2.02 -10.67 1.57
C VAL A 437 1.34 -11.97 2.03
N VAL A 438 0.70 -12.69 1.10
CA VAL A 438 0.04 -13.98 1.38
C VAL A 438 1.09 -15.07 1.66
N ASP A 439 2.17 -15.12 0.90
CA ASP A 439 3.26 -16.09 1.08
C ASP A 439 3.99 -15.92 2.42
N LYS A 440 4.19 -14.68 2.89
CA LYS A 440 4.72 -14.41 4.24
C LYS A 440 3.80 -14.93 5.34
N LEU A 441 2.50 -14.67 5.24
CA LEU A 441 1.51 -15.16 6.21
C LEU A 441 1.43 -16.70 6.22
N ARG A 442 1.46 -17.31 5.02
CA ARG A 442 1.58 -18.78 4.83
C ARG A 442 2.87 -19.36 5.44
N ALA A 443 3.98 -18.62 5.39
CA ALA A 443 5.24 -19.05 6.00
C ALA A 443 5.21 -18.94 7.54
N PHE A 444 4.66 -17.85 8.07
CA PHE A 444 4.45 -17.63 9.50
C PHE A 444 3.59 -18.73 10.15
N TRP A 445 2.44 -19.07 9.56
CA TRP A 445 1.62 -20.19 10.05
C TRP A 445 2.32 -21.56 10.00
N ARG A 446 3.43 -21.71 9.26
CA ARG A 446 4.22 -22.94 9.16
C ARG A 446 5.47 -22.93 10.04
N SER A 447 5.93 -21.77 10.53
CA SER A 447 7.10 -21.70 11.41
C SER A 447 6.78 -22.08 12.85
N GLY A 448 5.52 -21.89 13.28
CA GLY A 448 5.09 -22.07 14.68
C GLY A 448 5.41 -20.88 15.58
N ASN A 449 5.88 -19.77 15.01
CA ASN A 449 6.04 -18.50 15.71
C ASN A 449 4.68 -17.86 16.02
N THR A 450 4.62 -16.94 16.98
CA THR A 450 3.35 -16.30 17.42
C THR A 450 3.34 -14.78 17.32
N GLU A 451 4.49 -14.12 17.22
CA GLU A 451 4.59 -12.67 17.41
C GLU A 451 4.42 -11.89 16.09
N TRP A 452 3.98 -10.63 16.20
CA TRP A 452 3.75 -9.77 15.03
C TRP A 452 5.02 -9.54 14.19
N GLU A 453 6.17 -9.36 14.84
CA GLU A 453 7.46 -9.15 14.17
C GLU A 453 7.96 -10.41 13.45
N ASP A 454 7.52 -11.61 13.85
CA ASP A 454 7.88 -12.89 13.20
C ASP A 454 7.14 -13.09 11.87
N CYS A 455 5.94 -12.50 11.71
CA CYS A 455 5.21 -12.50 10.44
C CYS A 455 5.74 -11.40 9.49
N TRP A 456 6.16 -10.27 10.04
CA TRP A 456 6.56 -9.07 9.31
C TRP A 456 8.04 -8.73 9.54
N ASP A 457 8.91 -9.73 9.41
CA ASP A 457 10.37 -9.70 9.60
C ASP A 457 11.16 -8.86 8.56
N GLU A 458 10.58 -8.61 7.38
CA GLU A 458 11.08 -7.66 6.38
C GLU A 458 10.02 -6.62 5.98
N PRO A 459 10.42 -5.41 5.53
CA PRO A 459 9.48 -4.33 5.24
C PRO A 459 8.51 -4.68 4.12
N THR A 460 7.25 -4.91 4.48
CA THR A 460 6.18 -5.30 3.56
C THR A 460 5.16 -4.16 3.44
N VAL A 461 4.46 -4.10 2.31
CA VAL A 461 3.34 -3.16 2.10
C VAL A 461 2.03 -3.93 2.24
N GLY A 462 1.33 -3.75 3.36
CA GLY A 462 0.05 -4.39 3.69
C GLY A 462 -1.16 -3.88 2.89
N SER A 463 -0.99 -3.60 1.59
CA SER A 463 -2.03 -3.17 0.64
C SER A 463 -1.96 -4.00 -0.66
N ALA A 464 -3.01 -3.95 -1.48
CA ALA A 464 -3.26 -4.83 -2.63
C ALA A 464 -3.61 -4.08 -3.92
#